data_AF-A0A958STG5-F1
#
_entry.id   AF-A0A958STG5-F1
#
_cell.length_a   1.000
_cell.length_b   1.000
_cell.length_c   1.000
_cell.angle_alpha   90.00
_cell.angle_beta   90.00
_cell.angle_gamma   90.00
#
_symmetry.space_group_name_H-M   'P 1'
#
loop_
_entity.id
_entity.type
_entity.pdbx_description
1 polymer ?
#
loop_
_entity_poly.entity_id
_entity_poly.type
_entity_poly.pdbx_seq_one_letter_code
_entity_poly.pdbx_strand_id
1 'polypeptide(L)' 'NTKSIRIYGSVMEFNEVNAYGSSIFFVSNDHSGTIYIEDSTIRNNIGGSWYPVYPSISMHSDTPIEVVNSVIE' A
#
# COMPACT_ATOMS: atom_id res chain seq x y z
N ASN A 1 15.31 -12.11 6.72
CA ASN A 1 14.42 -12.63 5.65
C ASN A 1 13.67 -11.44 5.08
N THR A 2 14.17 -10.84 4.01
CA THR A 2 13.53 -9.65 3.40
C THR A 2 12.23 -10.04 2.71
N LYS A 3 11.16 -9.28 2.95
CA LYS A 3 9.85 -9.45 2.33
C LYS A 3 9.57 -8.27 1.40
N SER A 4 9.02 -8.53 0.22
CA SER A 4 8.63 -7.49 -0.72
C SER A 4 7.26 -7.79 -1.29
N ILE A 5 6.44 -6.76 -1.48
CA ILE A 5 5.23 -6.83 -2.30
C ILE A 5 5.47 -6.08 -3.61
N ARG A 6 5.00 -6.67 -4.71
CA ARG A 6 5.02 -6.03 -6.03
C ARG A 6 3.61 -6.12 -6.62
N ILE A 7 3.07 -4.97 -7.02
CA ILE A 7 1.72 -4.83 -7.57
C ILE A 7 1.86 -4.23 -8.96
N TYR A 8 1.27 -4.89 -9.95
CA TYR A 8 1.36 -4.51 -11.36
C TYR A 8 -0.04 -4.47 -11.96
N GLY A 9 -0.36 -3.45 -12.75
CA GLY A 9 -1.56 -3.43 -13.60
C GLY A 9 -2.88 -3.62 -12.84
N SER A 10 -2.93 -3.27 -11.55
CA SER A 10 -4.02 -3.66 -10.67
C SER A 10 -4.96 -2.50 -10.40
N VAL A 11 -6.26 -2.79 -10.30
CA VAL A 11 -7.29 -1.81 -9.94
C VAL A 11 -7.86 -2.19 -8.58
N MET A 12 -7.69 -1.32 -7.60
CA MET A 12 -8.22 -1.44 -6.23
C MET A 12 -9.10 -0.23 -5.93
N GLU A 13 -10.36 -0.33 -6.32
CA GLU A 13 -11.34 0.74 -6.14
C GLU A 13 -12.59 0.29 -5.40
N PHE A 14 -13.17 1.20 -4.63
CA PHE A 14 -14.45 1.02 -3.91
C PHE A 14 -14.44 -0.15 -2.89
N ASN A 15 -13.29 -0.46 -2.30
CA ASN A 15 -13.23 -1.42 -1.20
C ASN A 15 -13.57 -0.74 0.13
N GLU A 16 -14.29 -1.43 1.01
CA GLU A 16 -14.49 -1.03 2.40
C GLU A 16 -13.61 -1.87 3.32
N VAL A 17 -12.71 -1.21 4.04
CA VAL A 17 -11.81 -1.87 4.99
C VAL A 17 -12.59 -2.25 6.25
N ASN A 18 -12.83 -3.55 6.42
CA ASN A 18 -13.66 -4.07 7.52
C ASN A 18 -12.91 -4.17 8.86
N ALA A 19 -11.59 -4.34 8.84
CA ALA A 19 -10.80 -4.48 10.06
C ALA A 19 -9.33 -4.13 9.83
N TYR A 20 -8.86 -3.10 10.54
CA TYR A 20 -7.48 -2.62 10.58
C TYR A 20 -6.89 -2.24 9.21
N GLY A 21 -5.86 -1.41 9.24
CA GLY A 21 -5.05 -1.19 8.05
C GLY A 21 -5.77 -0.46 6.93
N SER A 22 -5.52 -0.84 5.69
CA SER A 22 -5.92 -0.11 4.49
C SER A 22 -6.15 -1.05 3.30
N SER A 23 -6.44 -0.53 2.10
CA SER A 23 -6.50 -1.38 0.91
C SER A 23 -5.18 -2.12 0.64
N ILE A 24 -4.03 -1.57 1.07
CA ILE A 24 -2.77 -2.30 1.20
C ILE A 24 -2.27 -2.23 2.65
N PHE A 25 -1.90 -3.38 3.23
CA PHE A 25 -1.24 -3.44 4.54
C PHE A 25 0.08 -4.22 4.45
N PHE A 26 1.19 -3.55 4.75
CA PHE A 26 2.53 -4.12 4.71
C PHE A 26 3.36 -3.69 5.92
N VAL A 27 3.72 -4.65 6.77
CA VAL A 27 4.55 -4.42 7.96
C VAL A 27 5.67 -5.46 8.00
N SER A 28 6.88 -4.99 8.26
CA SER A 28 8.07 -5.82 8.50
C SER A 28 8.71 -5.33 9.80
N ASN A 29 8.69 -6.17 10.84
CA ASN A 29 9.18 -5.79 12.17
C ASN A 29 10.69 -5.51 12.21
N ASP A 30 11.45 -6.01 11.23
CA ASP A 30 12.87 -5.73 11.04
C ASP A 30 13.13 -4.62 10.02
N HIS A 31 12.07 -3.95 9.54
CA HIS A 31 12.10 -2.81 8.60
C HIS A 31 12.91 -3.08 7.32
N SER A 32 13.05 -4.35 6.93
CA SER A 32 13.95 -4.78 5.86
C SER A 32 13.27 -4.94 4.50
N GLY A 33 11.95 -4.73 4.42
CA GLY A 33 11.11 -5.03 3.25
C GLY A 33 10.72 -3.82 2.39
N THR A 34 10.22 -4.07 1.18
CA THR A 34 9.91 -3.02 0.19
C THR A 34 8.55 -3.19 -0.48
N ILE A 35 8.00 -2.07 -0.97
CA ILE A 35 6.76 -2.03 -1.76
C ILE A 35 7.10 -1.48 -3.15
N TYR A 36 6.61 -2.14 -4.21
CA TYR A 36 6.72 -1.64 -5.58
C TYR A 36 5.35 -1.70 -6.25
N ILE A 37 4.88 -0.57 -6.80
CA ILE A 37 3.56 -0.44 -7.44
C ILE A 37 3.75 0.17 -8.83
N GLU A 38 3.30 -0.52 -9.86
CA GLU A 38 3.41 -0.09 -11.25
C GLU A 38 2.09 -0.22 -12.00
N ASP A 39 1.79 0.76 -12.85
CA ASP A 39 0.62 0.82 -13.74
C ASP A 39 -0.71 0.48 -13.03
N SER A 40 -0.88 0.91 -11.79
CA SER A 40 -2.01 0.53 -10.93
C SER A 40 -2.87 1.73 -10.53
N THR A 41 -4.14 1.48 -10.21
CA THR A 41 -5.08 2.49 -9.73
C THR A 41 -5.64 2.06 -8.37
N ILE A 42 -5.38 2.85 -7.33
CA ILE A 42 -5.86 2.63 -5.96
C ILE A 42 -6.61 3.89 -5.56
N ARG A 43 -7.94 3.80 -5.48
CA ARG A 43 -8.78 4.98 -5.25
C ARG A 43 -10.12 4.67 -4.62
N ASN A 44 -10.74 5.67 -4.01
CA ASN A 44 -12.11 5.57 -3.49
C ASN A 44 -12.30 4.38 -2.54
N ASN A 45 -11.25 3.96 -1.83
CA ASN A 45 -11.36 2.93 -0.80
C ASN A 45 -11.80 3.63 0.50
N ILE A 46 -12.77 3.02 1.19
CA ILE A 46 -13.40 3.59 2.37
C ILE A 46 -12.86 2.90 3.62
N GLY A 47 -12.57 3.71 4.64
CA GLY A 47 -12.13 3.24 5.93
C GLY A 47 -10.65 2.90 5.97
N GLY A 48 -10.27 2.23 7.05
CA GLY A 48 -8.88 1.96 7.34
C GLY A 48 -8.11 3.13 7.93
N SER A 49 -6.94 2.82 8.46
CA SER A 49 -6.00 3.76 9.04
C SER A 49 -4.58 3.16 9.01
N TRP A 50 -3.61 4.03 9.23
CA TRP A 50 -2.17 3.85 9.04
C TRP A 50 -1.74 4.17 7.60
N TYR A 51 -1.20 5.39 7.41
CA TYR A 51 -0.87 6.01 6.11
C TYR A 51 0.30 7.01 6.22
N PRO A 52 1.50 6.60 6.65
CA PRO A 52 2.57 7.57 6.90
C PRO A 52 3.17 8.18 5.62
N VAL A 53 2.96 7.57 4.46
CA VAL A 53 3.57 8.00 3.19
C VAL A 53 2.54 8.17 2.08
N TYR A 54 1.69 7.17 1.84
CA TYR A 54 0.64 7.20 0.81
C TYR A 54 -0.74 6.96 1.42
N PRO A 55 -1.79 7.62 0.90
CA PRO A 55 -3.15 7.23 1.24
C PRO A 55 -3.40 5.80 0.80
N SER A 56 -4.40 5.13 1.38
CA SER A 56 -4.75 3.75 1.05
C SER A 56 -3.63 2.68 1.29
N ILE A 57 -2.46 3.04 1.82
CA ILE A 57 -1.37 2.11 2.21
C ILE A 57 -0.91 2.23 3.68
N SER A 58 -1.12 1.15 4.44
CA SER A 58 -0.53 0.92 5.76
C SER A 58 0.86 0.34 5.69
N MET A 59 1.86 1.13 6.11
CA MET A 59 3.28 0.76 6.11
C MET A 59 4.03 1.47 7.23
N HIS A 60 5.25 1.05 7.58
CA HIS A 60 6.14 1.92 8.37
C HIS A 60 6.58 3.13 7.52
N SER A 61 6.87 4.26 8.16
CA SER A 61 7.28 5.49 7.47
C SER A 61 8.62 5.36 6.73
N ASP A 62 9.45 4.41 7.15
CA ASP A 62 10.77 4.12 6.60
C ASP A 62 10.78 2.91 5.66
N THR A 63 9.62 2.25 5.43
CA THR A 63 9.52 1.21 4.41
C THR A 63 9.78 1.84 3.03
N PRO A 64 10.79 1.38 2.27
CA PRO A 64 10.98 1.86 0.91
C PRO A 64 9.79 1.49 0.03
N ILE A 65 9.25 2.49 -0.67
CA ILE A 65 8.15 2.34 -1.61
C ILE A 65 8.47 3.07 -2.91
N GLU A 66 8.23 2.41 -4.03
CA GLU A 66 8.36 2.98 -5.36
C GLU A 66 7.01 2.86 -6.09
N VAL A 67 6.55 3.96 -6.67
CA VAL A 67 5.27 4.07 -7.36
C VAL A 67 5.52 4.61 -8.77
N VAL A 68 5.21 3.81 -9.78
CA VAL A 68 5.46 4.12 -11.20
C VAL A 68 4.12 4.11 -11.94
N ASN A 69 3.83 5.16 -12.72
CA ASN A 69 2.63 5.26 -13.57
C ASN A 69 1.31 4.87 -12.87
N SER A 70 1.18 5.16 -11.58
CA SER A 70 0.05 4.71 -10.77
C SER A 70 -0.66 5.87 -10.10
N VAL A 71 -1.95 5.71 -9.84
CA VAL A 71 -2.77 6.66 -9.08
C VAL A 71 -3.03 6.07 -7.70
N ILE A 72 -2.75 6.83 -6.65
CA ILE A 72 -3.01 6.47 -5.26
C ILE A 72 -3.66 7.66 -4.56
N GLU A 73 -4.93 7.52 -4.17
CA GLU A 73 -5.75 8.53 -3.49
C GLU A 73 -6.51 7.99 -2.28
#